data_AF-A0A947M2A2-F1
#
_entry.id   AF-A0A947M2A2-F1
#
_cell.length_a   1.000
_cell.length_b   1.000
_cell.length_c   1.000
_cell.angle_alpha   90.00
_cell.angle_beta   90.00
_cell.angle_gamma   90.00
#
_symmetry.space_group_name_H-M   'P 1'
#
loop_
_entity.id
_entity.type
_entity.pdbx_description
1 polymer ?
#
loop_
_entity_poly.entity_id
_entity_poly.type
_entity_poly.pdbx_seq_one_letter_code
_entity_poly.pdbx_strand_id
1 'polypeptide(L)' 'MEQWRDQGIVLAARPHGESGAVVSVLTESHGRHNGYVRGGQGSRNRGMLQAGTLV' A
#
# COMPACT_ATOMS: atom_id res chain seq x y z
N MET A 1 -19.19 6.29 1.99
CA MET A 1 -17.99 5.62 1.46
C MET A 1 -17.93 4.28 2.16
N GLU A 2 -18.06 3.19 1.41
CA GLU A 2 -18.00 1.85 2.01
C GLU A 2 -16.58 1.58 2.47
N GLN A 3 -16.46 1.19 3.73
CA GLN A 3 -15.22 0.82 4.38
C GLN A 3 -15.12 -0.70 4.31
N TRP A 4 -14.24 -1.18 3.45
CA TRP A 4 -14.00 -2.60 3.24
C TRP A 4 -12.60 -2.99 3.72
N ARG A 5 -12.43 -4.29 3.97
CA ARG A 5 -11.16 -4.90 4.31
C ARG A 5 -10.98 -6.10 3.41
N ASP A 6 -9.79 -6.22 2.85
CA ASP A 6 -9.43 -7.29 1.93
C ASP A 6 -7.96 -7.66 2.14
N GLN A 7 -7.55 -8.82 1.64
CA GLN A 7 -6.15 -9.19 1.52
C GLN A 7 -5.61 -8.69 0.19
N GLY A 8 -4.34 -8.29 0.15
CA GLY A 8 -3.74 -7.91 -1.12
C GLY A 8 -2.23 -8.02 -1.17
N ILE A 9 -1.70 -8.00 -2.39
CA ILE A 9 -0.27 -8.03 -2.67
C ILE A 9 0.16 -6.64 -3.12
N VAL A 10 1.21 -6.10 -2.49
CA VAL A 10 1.81 -4.84 -2.90
C VAL A 10 2.42 -5.00 -4.30
N LEU A 11 2.01 -4.14 -5.23
CA LEU A 11 2.57 -4.09 -6.58
C LEU A 11 3.69 -3.06 -6.69
N ALA A 12 3.49 -1.90 -6.07
CA ALA A 12 4.46 -0.81 -6.04
C ALA A 12 4.13 0.16 -4.91
N ALA A 13 5.15 0.78 -4.34
CA ALA A 13 5.03 1.92 -3.44
C ALA A 13 5.85 3.08 -4.00
N ARG A 14 5.28 4.28 -4.04
CA ARG A 14 5.94 5.49 -4.55
C ARG A 14 5.94 6.59 -3.49
N PRO A 15 7.07 7.25 -3.24
CA PRO A 15 7.15 8.50 -2.48
C PRO A 15 6.00 9.47 -2.80
N HIS A 16 5.34 10.02 -1.79
CA HIS A 16 4.32 11.05 -1.96
C HIS A 16 4.26 12.01 -0.78
N GLY A 17 4.45 13.30 -1.06
CA GLY A 17 4.55 14.34 -0.03
C GLY A 17 5.83 14.21 0.81
N GLU A 18 5.81 14.80 2.01
CA GLU A 18 7.00 14.86 2.87
C GLU A 18 7.36 13.52 3.53
N SER A 19 6.37 12.70 3.87
CA SER A 19 6.59 11.45 4.63
C SER A 19 5.77 10.25 4.17
N GLY A 20 4.87 10.43 3.19
CA GLY A 20 3.95 9.41 2.76
C GLY A 20 4.39 8.63 1.54
N ALA A 21 3.65 7.57 1.24
CA ALA A 21 3.75 6.87 -0.03
C ALA A 21 2.35 6.56 -0.58
N VAL A 22 2.20 6.60 -1.91
CA VAL A 22 1.06 5.98 -2.59
C VAL A 22 1.43 4.55 -2.94
N VAL A 23 0.62 3.62 -2.48
CA VAL A 23 0.83 2.18 -2.61
C VAL A 23 -0.24 1.60 -3.51
N SER A 24 0.17 0.88 -4.55
CA SER A 24 -0.71 0.10 -5.40
C SER A 24 -0.75 -1.34 -4.88
N VAL A 25 -1.94 -1.86 -4.65
CA VAL A 25 -2.19 -3.20 -4.13
C VAL A 25 -3.14 -3.94 -5.08
N LEU A 26 -2.88 -5.21 -5.34
CA LEU A 26 -3.86 -6.10 -5.95
C LEU A 26 -4.60 -6.84 -4.83
N THR A 27 -5.89 -6.59 -4.68
CA THR A 27 -6.72 -7.21 -3.64
C THR A 27 -7.49 -8.40 -4.20
N GLU A 28 -7.83 -9.36 -3.35
CA GLU A 28 -8.51 -10.59 -3.74
C GLU A 28 -9.91 -10.35 -4.35
N SER A 29 -10.74 -9.53 -3.70
CA SER A 29 -12.14 -9.33 -4.09
C SER A 29 -12.39 -8.04 -4.87
N HIS A 30 -11.50 -7.04 -4.73
CA HIS A 30 -11.71 -5.71 -5.31
C HIS A 30 -10.72 -5.35 -6.44
N GLY A 31 -9.82 -6.26 -6.84
CA GLY A 31 -8.84 -6.00 -7.89
C GLY A 31 -7.81 -4.92 -7.50
N ARG A 32 -7.35 -4.12 -8.46
CA ARG A 32 -6.27 -3.16 -8.21
C ARG A 32 -6.76 -1.89 -7.51
N HIS A 33 -6.18 -1.58 -6.36
CA HIS A 33 -6.47 -0.39 -5.56
C HIS A 33 -5.21 0.41 -5.23
N ASN A 34 -5.36 1.73 -5.08
CA ASN A 34 -4.31 2.63 -4.60
C ASN A 34 -4.68 3.18 -3.23
N GLY A 35 -3.74 3.15 -2.29
CA GLY A 35 -3.91 3.69 -0.94
C GLY A 35 -2.76 4.61 -0.54
N TYR A 36 -3.04 5.64 0.24
CA TYR A 36 -2.02 6.48 0.84
C TYR A 36 -1.59 5.91 2.20
N VAL A 37 -0.28 5.72 2.37
CA VAL A 37 0.32 5.25 3.62
C VAL A 37 1.14 6.38 4.22
N ARG A 38 0.65 6.93 5.34
CA ARG A 38 1.40 7.90 6.14
C ARG A 38 2.67 7.25 6.69
N GLY A 39 3.81 7.93 6.58
CA GLY A 39 5.09 7.34 6.99
C GLY A 39 5.56 6.21 6.07
N GLY A 40 4.97 6.04 4.88
CA GLY A 40 5.35 4.99 3.93
C GLY A 40 6.81 5.06 3.48
N GLN A 41 7.44 6.23 3.63
CA GLN A 41 8.86 6.46 3.34
C GLN A 41 9.79 6.08 4.51
N GLY A 42 9.22 5.85 5.70
CA GLY A 42 9.97 5.53 6.90
C GLY A 42 10.52 4.10 6.91
N SER A 43 11.61 3.89 7.65
CA SER A 43 12.24 2.57 7.82
C SER A 43 11.28 1.50 8.35
N ARG A 44 10.33 1.90 9.21
CA ARG A 44 9.33 1.00 9.80
C ARG A 44 8.41 0.36 8.77
N ASN A 45 8.00 1.11 7.75
CA ASN A 45 7.05 0.64 6.73
C ASN A 45 7.75 0.06 5.49
N ARG A 46 9.07 0.29 5.35
CA ARG A 46 9.84 -0.12 4.16
C ARG A 46 9.67 -1.60 3.82
N GLY A 47 9.69 -2.49 4.82
CA GLY A 47 9.53 -3.93 4.62
C GLY A 47 8.12 -4.33 4.18
N MET A 48 7.09 -3.74 4.79
CA MET A 48 5.68 -4.02 4.42
C MET A 48 5.31 -3.51 3.03
N LEU A 49 5.96 -2.43 2.56
CA LEU A 49 5.67 -1.80 1.27
C LEU A 49 6.55 -2.32 0.12
N GLN A 50 7.28 -3.42 0.31
CA GLN A 50 7.99 -4.08 -0.77
C GLN A 50 7.02 -4.74 -1.74
N ALA A 51 7.34 -4.74 -3.02
CA ALA A 51 6.56 -5.47 -4.02
C ALA A 51 6.56 -6.98 -3.70
N GLY A 52 5.40 -7.61 -3.81
CA GLY A 52 5.19 -9.02 -3.48
C GLY A 52 4.84 -9.29 -2.01
N THR A 53 4.90 -8.29 -1.13
CA THR A 53 4.45 -8.46 0.26
C THR A 53 2.92 -8.57 0.33
N LEU A 54 2.43 -9.55 1.10
CA LEU A 54 1.02 -9.70 1.45
C LEU A 54 0.66 -8.73 2.59
N VAL A 55 -0.43 -7.97 2.42
CA VAL A 55 -0.93 -6.95 3.35
C VAL A 55 -2.43 -7.07 3.60
#